data_AF-A0A940CP40-F1
#
_entry.id   AF-A0A940CP40-F1
#
_cell.length_a   1.000
_cell.length_b   1.000
_cell.length_c   1.000
_cell.angle_alpha   90.00
_cell.angle_beta   90.00
_cell.angle_gamma   90.00
#
_symmetry.space_group_name_H-M   'P 1'
#
loop_
_entity.id
_entity.type
_entity.pdbx_description
1 polymer ?
#
loop_
_entity_poly.entity_id
_entity_poly.type
_entity_poly.pdbx_seq_one_letter_code
_entity_poly.pdbx_strand_id
1 'polypeptide(L)'
;MNEVINNLIKNEIEQNDVCLFMKGTPDAPQCGFSMAISNMLKILKVNFKGINVLENEELRQGIKTFSDWPTIPQLYLKGEFLGG
;
A
#
# COMPACT_ATOMS: atom_id res chain seq x y z
N MET A 1 10.80 0.47 -16.23
CA MET A 1 10.35 0.67 -14.84
C MET A 1 11.14 1.85 -14.29
N ASN A 2 10.48 2.85 -13.69
CA ASN A 2 11.19 4.00 -13.14
C ASN A 2 11.96 3.54 -11.87
N GLU A 3 13.29 3.52 -11.93
CA GLU A 3 14.14 3.06 -10.80
C GLU A 3 13.89 3.86 -9.52
N VAL A 4 13.54 5.14 -9.64
CA VAL A 4 13.22 6.00 -8.50
C VAL A 4 11.97 5.50 -7.77
N ILE A 5 10.91 5.18 -8.52
CA ILE A 5 9.64 4.70 -7.96
C ILE A 5 9.81 3.32 -7.32
N ASN A 6 10.56 2.41 -7.95
CA ASN A 6 10.84 1.10 -7.37
C ASN A 6 11.59 1.22 -6.05
N ASN A 7 12.60 2.09 -5.98
CA ASN A 7 13.34 2.33 -4.75
C ASN A 7 12.45 2.94 -3.67
N LEU A 8 11.54 3.86 -4.02
CA LEU A 8 10.56 4.41 -3.08
C LEU A 8 9.64 3.33 -2.51
N ILE A 9 9.06 2.48 -3.37
CA ILE A 9 8.20 1.36 -2.95
C ILE A 9 8.95 0.43 -2.02
N LYS A 10 10.17 0.02 -2.42
CA LYS A 10 11.02 -0.87 -1.63
C LYS A 10 11.36 -0.27 -0.27
N ASN A 11 11.74 1.00 -0.22
CA ASN A 11 12.05 1.69 1.03
C ASN A 11 10.83 1.75 1.97
N GLU A 12 9.64 2.08 1.45
CA GLU A 12 8.42 2.09 2.27
C GLU A 12 8.08 0.71 2.83
N ILE A 13 8.29 -0.35 2.05
CA ILE A 13 8.07 -1.74 2.48
C ILE A 13 9.11 -2.17 3.53
N GLU A 14 10.39 -1.80 3.35
CA GLU A 14 11.47 -2.19 4.27
C GLU A 14 11.46 -1.41 5.59
N GLN A 15 11.00 -0.15 5.58
CA GLN A 15 10.96 0.70 6.77
C GLN A 15 9.74 0.43 7.66
N ASN A 16 8.73 -0.28 7.17
CA ASN A 16 7.47 -0.50 7.88
C ASN A 16 7.13 -2.00 7.93
N ASP A 17 7.00 -2.55 9.14
CA ASP A 17 6.61 -3.94 9.34
C ASP A 17 5.26 -4.29 8.68
N VAL A 18 4.33 -3.33 8.64
CA VAL A 18 3.03 -3.50 7.98
C VAL A 18 2.78 -2.27 7.11
N CYS A 19 2.64 -2.52 5.79
CA CYS A 19 2.58 -1.47 4.79
C CYS A 19 1.37 -1.68 3.89
N LEU A 20 0.49 -0.68 3.80
CA LEU A 20 -0.75 -0.74 3.01
C LEU A 20 -0.73 0.34 1.94
N PHE A 21 -0.50 -0.06 0.69
CA PHE A 21 -0.70 0.81 -0.46
C PHE A 21 -2.21 0.89 -0.74
N MET A 22 -2.79 2.07 -0.59
CA MET A 22 -4.25 2.26 -0.61
C MET A 22 -4.66 3.53 -1.36
N LYS A 23 -5.94 3.61 -1.71
CA LYS A 23 -6.56 4.80 -2.31
C LYS A 23 -7.08 5.70 -1.19
N GLY A 24 -6.47 6.86 -1.00
CA GLY A 24 -6.69 7.74 0.14
C GLY A 24 -5.78 7.40 1.31
N THR A 25 -6.12 7.85 2.51
CA THR A 25 -5.37 7.60 3.75
C THR A 25 -6.16 6.71 4.70
N PRO A 26 -5.56 6.15 5.76
CA PRO A 26 -6.29 5.38 6.76
C PRO A 26 -7.46 6.14 7.40
N ASP A 27 -7.34 7.46 7.53
CA ASP A 27 -8.36 8.32 8.14
C ASP A 27 -9.37 8.88 7.13
N ALA A 28 -8.97 8.98 5.86
CA ALA A 28 -9.82 9.40 4.74
C ALA A 28 -9.66 8.43 3.54
N PRO A 29 -10.17 7.20 3.64
CA PRO A 29 -10.10 6.25 2.53
C PRO A 29 -11.05 6.67 1.40
N GLN A 30 -10.57 6.56 0.15
CA GLN A 30 -11.29 7.01 -1.06
C GLN A 30 -11.76 5.83 -1.94
N CYS A 31 -11.70 4.60 -1.42
CA CYS A 31 -12.18 3.40 -2.10
C CYS A 31 -12.69 2.39 -1.06
N GLY A 32 -13.81 1.70 -1.34
CA GLY A 32 -14.42 0.74 -0.42
C GLY A 32 -13.48 -0.41 -0.01
N PHE A 33 -12.68 -0.93 -0.94
CA PHE A 33 -11.69 -1.97 -0.63
C PHE A 33 -10.57 -1.45 0.28
N SER A 34 -10.07 -0.25 0.01
CA SER A 34 -9.08 0.42 0.88
C SER A 34 -9.62 0.71 2.28
N MET A 35 -10.90 1.11 2.37
CA MET A 35 -11.58 1.29 3.65
C MET A 35 -11.71 -0.03 4.42
N ALA A 36 -12.08 -1.12 3.74
CA ALA A 36 -12.25 -2.42 4.36
C ALA A 36 -10.96 -2.93 5.03
N ILE A 37 -9.83 -2.92 4.31
CA ILE A 37 -8.54 -3.38 4.87
C ILE A 37 -8.06 -2.44 5.99
N SER A 38 -8.12 -1.12 5.77
CA SER A 38 -7.70 -0.14 6.78
C SER A 38 -8.48 -0.30 8.08
N ASN A 39 -9.81 -0.47 8.00
CA ASN A 39 -10.66 -0.71 9.16
C ASN A 39 -10.37 -2.05 9.84
N MET A 40 -10.13 -3.11 9.07
CA MET A 40 -9.76 -4.41 9.65
C MET A 40 -8.48 -4.31 10.47
N LEU A 41 -7.43 -3.68 9.93
CA LEU A 41 -6.17 -3.47 10.64
C LEU A 41 -6.36 -2.62 11.90
N LYS A 42 -7.19 -1.57 11.84
CA LYS A 42 -7.56 -0.74 12.99
C LYS A 42 -8.29 -1.55 14.07
N ILE A 43 -9.26 -2.39 13.71
CA ILE A 43 -10.01 -3.26 14.64
C ILE A 43 -9.07 -4.26 15.32
N LEU A 44 -8.14 -4.84 14.55
CA LEU A 44 -7.11 -5.75 15.06
C LEU A 44 -6.00 -5.04 15.85
N LYS A 45 -6.05 -3.71 15.95
CA LYS A 45 -5.04 -2.86 16.62
C LYS A 45 -3.63 -3.08 16.07
N VAL A 46 -3.54 -3.36 14.78
CA VAL A 46 -2.26 -3.47 14.06
C VAL A 46 -1.80 -2.08 13.69
N ASN A 47 -0.58 -1.70 14.07
CA ASN A 47 0.05 -0.49 13.58
C ASN A 47 0.53 -0.74 12.14
N PHE A 48 0.14 0.13 11.22
CA PHE A 48 0.52 0.03 9.81
C PHE A 48 0.73 1.41 9.20
N LYS A 49 1.55 1.46 8.15
CA LYS A 49 1.72 2.64 7.31
C LYS A 49 0.74 2.56 6.14
N GLY A 50 -0.12 3.56 5.99
CA GLY A 50 -0.94 3.75 4.79
C GLY A 50 -0.24 4.66 3.78
N ILE A 51 0.00 4.18 2.57
CA ILE A 51 0.57 4.96 1.47
C ILE A 51 -0.53 5.29 0.48
N ASN A 52 -0.81 6.59 0.31
CA ASN A 52 -1.83 7.06 -0.62
C ASN A 52 -1.29 7.07 -2.05
N VAL A 53 -1.69 6.08 -2.85
CA VAL A 53 -1.26 5.99 -4.25
C VAL A 53 -1.92 7.02 -5.16
N LEU A 54 -2.98 7.71 -4.71
CA LEU A 54 -3.69 8.69 -5.54
C LEU A 54 -2.93 10.01 -5.66
N GLU A 55 -1.97 10.27 -4.78
CA GLU A 55 -1.12 11.47 -4.83
C GLU A 55 -0.03 11.37 -5.90
N ASN A 56 0.27 10.17 -6.39
CA ASN A 56 1.30 9.95 -7.39
C ASN A 56 0.90 8.82 -8.35
N GLU A 57 0.56 9.17 -9.59
CA GLU A 57 0.14 8.20 -10.60
C GLU A 57 1.27 7.24 -11.01
N GLU A 58 2.53 7.67 -10.98
CA GLU A 58 3.67 6.77 -11.20
C GLU A 58 3.79 5.73 -10.09
N LEU A 59 3.58 6.13 -8.83
CA LEU A 59 3.55 5.19 -7.69
C LEU A 59 2.40 4.20 -7.84
N ARG A 60 1.22 4.67 -8.24
CA ARG A 60 0.03 3.84 -8.46
C ARG A 60 0.23 2.77 -9.53
N GLN A 61 0.89 3.10 -10.64
CA GLN A 61 1.20 2.11 -11.67
C GLN A 61 2.43 1.29 -11.30
N GLY A 62 3.40 1.91 -10.63
CA GLY A 62 4.62 1.29 -10.15
C GLY A 62 4.34 0.14 -9.19
N ILE A 63 3.47 0.33 -8.20
CA ILE A 63 3.18 -0.71 -7.21
C ILE A 63 2.56 -1.96 -7.84
N LYS A 64 1.66 -1.80 -8.82
CA LYS A 64 1.08 -2.94 -9.55
C LYS A 64 2.12 -3.73 -10.31
N THR A 65 3.07 -3.03 -10.93
CA THR A 65 4.16 -3.64 -11.69
C THR A 65 5.17 -4.29 -10.77
N PHE A 66 5.48 -3.67 -9.63
CA PHE A 66 6.42 -4.17 -8.62
C PHE A 66 5.94 -5.47 -7.98
N SER A 67 4.65 -5.55 -7.64
CA SER A 67 4.04 -6.71 -7.01
C SER A 67 3.59 -7.80 -7.99
N ASP A 68 3.67 -7.54 -9.30
CA ASP A 68 2.99 -8.29 -10.36
C ASP A 68 1.49 -8.52 -10.04
N TRP A 69 0.81 -7.48 -9.55
CA TRP A 69 -0.58 -7.56 -9.09
C TRP A 69 -1.42 -6.37 -9.60
N PRO A 70 -2.56 -6.61 -10.25
CA PRO A 70 -3.26 -5.55 -11.00
C PRO A 70 -4.07 -4.58 -10.14
N THR A 71 -4.40 -4.94 -8.89
CA THR A 71 -5.36 -4.19 -8.06
C THR A 71 -4.71 -3.49 -6.86
N ILE A 72 -5.48 -2.56 -6.29
CA ILE A 72 -5.17 -1.77 -5.10
C ILE A 72 -6.46 -1.75 -4.26
N PRO A 73 -6.42 -1.96 -2.93
CA PRO A 73 -5.24 -1.92 -2.04
C PRO A 73 -4.26 -3.10 -2.18
N GLN A 74 -3.04 -2.93 -1.66
CA GLN A 74 -2.03 -3.97 -1.55
C GLN A 74 -1.38 -3.94 -0.17
N LEU A 75 -1.39 -5.07 0.54
CA LEU A 75 -0.86 -5.23 1.89
C LEU A 75 0.48 -5.98 1.86
N TYR A 76 1.45 -5.44 2.58
CA TYR A 76 2.76 -6.02 2.83
C TYR A 76 2.97 -6.23 4.32
N LEU A 77 3.59 -7.35 4.67
CA LEU A 77 3.99 -7.70 6.03
C LEU A 77 5.47 -8.10 6.01
N LYS A 78 6.33 -7.34 6.70
CA LYS A 78 7.78 -7.58 6.82
C LYS A 78 8.47 -7.83 5.48
N GLY A 79 8.15 -7.03 4.46
CA GLY A 79 8.72 -7.20 3.13
C GLY A 79 7.92 -8.11 2.20
N GLU A 80 7.04 -8.96 2.73
CA GLU A 80 6.30 -9.94 1.94
C GLU A 80 4.95 -9.39 1.48
N PHE A 81 4.66 -9.53 0.19
CA PHE A 81 3.36 -9.20 -0.38
C PHE A 81 2.31 -10.25 0.03
N LEU A 82 1.20 -9.81 0.62
CA LEU A 82 0.12 -10.70 1.05
C LEU A 82 -1.06 -10.74 0.08
N GLY A 83 -1.35 -9.64 -0.62
CA GLY A 83 -2.54 -9.52 -1.47
C GLY A 83 -3.23 -8.17 -1.33
N GLY A 84 -4.49 -8.10 -1.80
CA GLY A 84 -5.34 -6.90 -1.75
C GLY A 84 -6.76 -7.16 -1.28
#